data_AF-A0A350RF34-F1
#
_entry.id   AF-A0A350RF34-F1
#
_cell.length_a   1.000
_cell.length_b   1.000
_cell.length_c   1.000
_cell.angle_alpha   90.00
_cell.angle_beta   90.00
_cell.angle_gamma   90.00
#
_symmetry.space_group_name_H-M   'P 1'
#
loop_
_entity.id
_entity.type
_entity.pdbx_description
1 polymer ?
#
loop_
_entity_poly.entity_id
_entity_poly.type
_entity_poly.pdbx_seq_one_letter_code
_entity_poly.pdbx_strand_id
1 'polypeptide(L)'
;EKGVGVSWGTEVDLVELPIAWHLDDFPWFEYIPPKGGNLTPASAVLETWLGDLDWAREHEPGGILTYTMHPQVIGRGHRMLMFEALIDEIEKREDVIFVTLQEASNRWRAEQTSD
;
A
#
# COMPACT_ATOMS: atom_id res chain seq x y z
N GLU A 1 17.47 17.88 19.26
CA GLU A 1 16.73 17.91 17.98
C GLU A 1 17.36 16.90 17.03
N LYS A 2 16.58 16.03 16.40
CA LYS A 2 17.04 15.32 15.19
C LYS A 2 17.41 16.42 14.17
N GLY A 3 18.64 16.45 13.65
CA GLY A 3 18.95 17.36 12.53
C GLY A 3 20.27 18.14 12.54
N VAL A 4 21.16 17.98 13.52
CA VAL A 4 22.50 18.58 13.38
C VAL A 4 23.32 17.71 12.42
N GLY A 5 23.54 18.19 11.19
CA GLY A 5 24.41 17.55 10.19
C GLY A 5 23.71 16.85 9.03
N VAL A 6 22.38 17.00 8.87
CA VAL A 6 21.65 16.48 7.70
C VAL A 6 21.03 17.66 6.96
N SER A 7 21.41 17.86 5.70
CA SER A 7 20.76 18.80 4.78
C SER A 7 19.96 18.01 3.74
N TRP A 8 18.80 18.56 3.35
CA TRP A 8 18.08 18.04 2.18
C TRP A 8 18.95 18.13 0.93
N GLY A 9 18.81 17.13 0.06
CA GLY A 9 19.39 17.15 -1.27
C GLY A 9 18.66 18.11 -2.21
N THR A 10 19.10 18.15 -3.46
CA THR A 10 18.36 18.84 -4.52
C THR A 10 17.08 18.08 -4.83
N GLU A 11 15.95 18.79 -4.80
CA GLU A 11 14.68 18.25 -5.27
C GLU A 11 14.76 17.94 -6.77
N VAL A 12 14.21 16.79 -7.16
CA VAL A 12 14.19 16.33 -8.55
C VAL A 12 12.75 16.09 -8.97
N ASP A 13 12.49 16.15 -10.28
CA ASP A 13 11.17 15.86 -10.86
C ASP A 13 10.90 14.34 -10.89
N LEU A 14 10.80 13.74 -9.70
CA LEU A 14 10.47 12.35 -9.48
C LEU A 14 9.27 12.26 -8.54
N VAL A 15 8.20 11.62 -9.00
CA VAL A 15 7.05 11.29 -8.14
C VAL A 15 7.31 9.94 -7.51
N GLU A 16 7.34 9.93 -6.19
CA GLU A 16 7.42 8.70 -5.40
C GLU A 16 6.00 8.24 -5.04
N LEU A 17 5.75 6.94 -5.21
CA LEU A 17 4.55 6.27 -4.71
C LEU A 17 5.00 5.38 -3.54
N PRO A 18 4.81 5.82 -2.29
CA PRO A 18 5.44 5.18 -1.15
C PRO A 18 4.97 3.74 -0.98
N ILE A 19 5.93 2.85 -0.72
CA ILE A 19 5.65 1.51 -0.20
C ILE A 19 5.64 1.54 1.33
N ALA A 20 4.82 0.67 1.92
CA ALA A 20 4.76 0.48 3.36
C ALA A 20 4.83 -1.01 3.71
N TRP A 21 5.67 -1.38 4.67
CA TRP A 21 5.90 -2.78 5.04
C TRP A 21 4.65 -3.52 5.54
N HIS A 22 3.68 -2.80 6.13
CA HIS A 22 2.42 -3.40 6.56
C HIS A 22 1.43 -3.60 5.39
N LEU A 23 1.67 -2.99 4.23
CA LEU A 23 0.92 -3.17 2.98
C LEU A 23 1.66 -4.04 1.94
N ASP A 24 2.77 -4.67 2.35
CA ASP A 24 3.53 -5.64 1.55
C ASP A 24 3.22 -7.05 2.03
N ASP A 25 2.83 -7.96 1.13
CA ASP A 25 2.49 -9.34 1.50
C ASP A 25 3.70 -10.15 2.02
N PHE A 26 4.93 -9.82 1.62
CA PHE A 26 6.09 -10.65 1.90
C PHE A 26 6.44 -10.73 3.39
N PRO A 27 6.56 -9.61 4.13
CA PRO A 27 6.89 -9.63 5.56
C PRO A 27 5.83 -10.36 6.41
N TRP A 28 4.57 -10.36 5.98
CA TRP A 28 3.48 -11.03 6.67
C TRP A 28 3.54 -12.55 6.56
N PHE A 29 4.01 -13.05 5.42
CA PHE A 29 3.67 -14.38 4.96
C PHE A 29 4.85 -15.29 4.68
N GLU A 30 6.05 -14.74 4.49
CA GLU A 30 7.25 -15.51 4.27
C GLU A 30 8.16 -15.44 5.49
N TYR A 31 8.67 -16.60 5.88
CA TYR A 31 9.67 -16.73 6.94
C TYR A 31 11.00 -17.17 6.32
N ILE A 32 12.01 -16.29 6.38
CA ILE A 32 13.35 -16.54 5.85
C ILE A 32 14.37 -16.47 6.98
N PRO A 33 14.70 -17.58 7.65
CA PRO A 33 15.75 -17.58 8.66
C PRO A 33 17.15 -17.39 8.04
N PRO A 34 18.06 -16.63 8.67
CA PRO A 34 17.89 -15.82 9.89
C PRO A 34 17.41 -14.38 9.62
N LYS A 35 17.00 -14.06 8.38
CA LYS A 35 16.68 -12.71 7.91
C LYS A 35 15.35 -12.15 8.45
N GLY A 36 14.44 -13.00 8.93
CA GLY A 36 13.18 -12.61 9.56
C GLY A 36 11.95 -12.96 8.73
N GLY A 37 10.87 -12.19 8.93
CA GLY A 37 9.54 -12.45 8.37
C GLY A 37 8.61 -13.17 9.34
N ASN A 38 7.35 -13.37 8.93
CA ASN A 38 6.31 -13.96 9.78
C ASN A 38 5.47 -14.98 8.99
N LEU A 39 4.69 -15.78 9.71
CA LEU A 39 3.66 -16.67 9.16
C LEU A 39 2.30 -16.25 9.72
N THR A 40 1.90 -15.03 9.40
CA THR A 40 0.67 -14.43 9.90
C THR A 40 -0.58 -15.03 9.23
N PRO A 41 -1.67 -15.26 9.97
CA PRO A 41 -2.96 -15.63 9.37
C PRO A 41 -3.45 -14.59 8.37
N ALA A 42 -3.92 -15.02 7.20
CA ALA A 42 -4.39 -14.12 6.15
C ALA A 42 -5.52 -13.19 6.61
N SER A 43 -6.38 -13.64 7.54
CA SER A 43 -7.46 -12.82 8.10
C SER A 43 -6.95 -11.57 8.84
N ALA A 44 -5.81 -11.66 9.54
CA ALA A 44 -5.24 -10.52 10.25
C ALA A 44 -4.64 -9.49 9.27
N VAL A 45 -4.10 -9.96 8.14
CA VAL A 45 -3.62 -9.09 7.07
C VAL A 45 -4.79 -8.37 6.40
N LEU A 46 -5.91 -9.08 6.15
CA LEU A 46 -7.13 -8.49 5.59
C LEU A 46 -7.70 -7.39 6.50
N GLU A 47 -7.80 -7.68 7.80
CA GLU A 47 -8.25 -6.71 8.81
C GLU A 47 -7.36 -5.45 8.80
N THR A 48 -6.04 -5.65 8.77
CA THR A 48 -5.08 -4.54 8.75
C THR A 48 -5.24 -3.68 7.49
N TRP A 49 -5.27 -4.31 6.30
CA TRP A 49 -5.33 -3.61 5.03
C TRP A 49 -6.64 -2.85 4.84
N LEU A 50 -7.78 -3.46 5.21
CA LEU A 50 -9.07 -2.76 5.17
C LEU A 50 -9.14 -1.64 6.21
N GLY A 51 -8.53 -1.82 7.39
CA GLY A 51 -8.44 -0.78 8.41
C GLY A 51 -7.70 0.46 7.93
N ASP A 52 -6.54 0.28 7.28
CA ASP A 52 -5.78 1.39 6.71
C ASP A 52 -6.55 2.10 5.59
N LEU A 53 -7.24 1.35 4.74
CA LEU A 53 -8.11 1.92 3.70
C LEU A 53 -9.25 2.74 4.31
N ASP A 54 -9.98 2.20 5.27
CA ASP A 54 -11.13 2.88 5.87
C ASP A 54 -10.71 4.16 6.62
N TRP A 55 -9.58 4.11 7.33
CA TRP A 55 -9.02 5.30 7.96
C TRP A 55 -8.61 6.34 6.91
N ALA A 56 -7.91 5.93 5.84
CA ALA A 56 -7.46 6.84 4.79
C ALA A 56 -8.64 7.49 4.04
N ARG A 57 -9.72 6.76 3.80
CA ARG A 57 -10.94 7.31 3.18
C ARG A 57 -11.56 8.44 4.00
N GLU A 58 -11.56 8.32 5.33
CA GLU A 58 -12.13 9.33 6.21
C GLU A 58 -11.20 10.56 6.39
N HIS A 59 -9.89 10.34 6.42
CA HIS A 59 -8.93 11.37 6.85
C HIS A 59 -8.12 11.99 5.70
N GLU A 60 -7.95 11.29 4.58
CA GLU A 60 -7.10 11.70 3.45
C GLU A 60 -7.87 11.61 2.11
N PRO A 61 -8.92 12.43 1.87
CA PRO A 61 -9.68 12.42 0.63
C PRO A 61 -8.77 12.68 -0.59
N GLY A 62 -8.84 11.79 -1.59
CA GLY A 62 -7.96 11.84 -2.77
C GLY A 62 -6.59 11.18 -2.56
N GLY A 63 -6.34 10.63 -1.37
CA GLY A 63 -5.13 9.87 -1.07
C GLY A 63 -4.98 8.59 -1.89
N ILE A 64 -3.74 8.07 -1.92
CA ILE A 64 -3.38 6.85 -2.64
C ILE A 64 -2.88 5.81 -1.63
N LEU A 65 -3.51 4.63 -1.63
CA LEU A 65 -3.07 3.47 -0.86
C LEU A 65 -2.47 2.43 -1.81
N THR A 66 -1.23 2.02 -1.57
CA THR A 66 -0.49 1.10 -2.46
C THR A 66 -0.27 -0.25 -1.77
N TYR A 67 -0.86 -1.32 -2.32
CA TYR A 67 -0.59 -2.69 -1.90
C TYR A 67 0.56 -3.29 -2.72
N THR A 68 1.58 -3.79 -2.03
CA THR A 68 2.69 -4.50 -2.65
C THR A 68 2.47 -6.01 -2.50
N MET A 69 2.51 -6.73 -3.62
CA MET A 69 2.20 -8.16 -3.66
C MET A 69 3.20 -8.91 -4.52
N HIS A 70 3.50 -10.15 -4.14
CA HIS A 70 4.41 -11.02 -4.88
C HIS A 70 3.67 -12.28 -5.35
N PRO A 71 3.72 -12.65 -6.65
CA PRO A 71 2.98 -13.81 -7.16
C PRO A 71 3.23 -15.11 -6.40
N GLN A 72 4.48 -15.35 -6.00
CA GLN A 72 4.85 -16.53 -5.20
C GLN A 72 4.33 -16.48 -3.76
N VAL A 73 3.97 -15.30 -3.24
CA VAL A 73 3.51 -15.08 -1.87
C VAL A 73 1.98 -15.06 -1.83
N ILE A 74 1.32 -14.03 -2.38
CA ILE A 74 -0.15 -13.90 -2.39
C ILE A 74 -0.86 -15.02 -3.17
N GLY A 75 -0.20 -15.60 -4.18
CA GLY A 75 -0.79 -16.61 -5.06
C GLY A 75 -1.05 -17.98 -4.42
N ARG A 76 -0.74 -18.19 -3.13
CA ARG A 76 -1.07 -19.44 -2.42
C ARG A 76 -2.55 -19.49 -2.08
N GLY A 77 -3.21 -20.64 -2.24
CA GLY A 77 -4.68 -20.77 -2.22
C GLY A 77 -5.42 -20.07 -1.06
N HIS A 78 -4.98 -20.21 0.19
CA HIS A 78 -5.64 -19.55 1.34
C HIS A 78 -5.49 -18.01 1.33
N ARG A 79 -4.45 -17.49 0.67
CA ARG A 79 -4.19 -16.05 0.51
C ARG A 79 -4.92 -15.50 -0.72
N MET A 80 -5.12 -16.31 -1.75
CA MET A 80 -6.03 -15.98 -2.85
C MET A 80 -7.46 -15.77 -2.37
N LEU A 81 -7.96 -16.63 -1.47
CA LEU A 81 -9.30 -16.43 -0.86
C LEU A 81 -9.39 -15.11 -0.07
N MET A 82 -8.30 -14.73 0.62
CA MET A 82 -8.22 -13.43 1.30
C MET A 82 -8.13 -12.27 0.32
N PHE A 83 -7.40 -12.43 -0.79
CA PHE A 83 -7.27 -11.40 -1.82
C PHE A 83 -8.58 -11.17 -2.56
N GLU A 84 -9.34 -12.22 -2.87
CA GLU A 84 -10.72 -12.12 -3.37
C GLU A 84 -11.60 -11.33 -2.38
N ALA A 85 -11.56 -11.68 -1.09
CA ALA A 85 -12.31 -10.95 -0.07
C ALA A 85 -11.89 -9.48 0.06
N LEU A 86 -10.60 -9.16 -0.09
CA LEU A 86 -10.12 -7.78 -0.11
C LEU A 86 -10.75 -6.99 -1.26
N ILE A 87 -10.70 -7.53 -2.48
CA ILE A 87 -11.29 -6.87 -3.65
C ILE A 87 -12.79 -6.68 -3.45
N ASP A 88 -13.51 -7.74 -3.06
CA ASP A 88 -14.95 -7.70 -2.84
C ASP A 88 -15.34 -6.64 -1.79
N GLU A 89 -14.57 -6.50 -0.72
CA GLU A 89 -14.80 -5.47 0.28
C GLU A 89 -14.51 -4.07 -0.29
N ILE A 90 -13.40 -3.88 -1.00
CA ILE A 90 -13.06 -2.57 -1.59
C ILE A 90 -14.12 -2.12 -2.58
N GLU A 91 -14.64 -3.02 -3.42
CA GLU A 91 -15.68 -2.69 -4.41
C GLU A 91 -17.00 -2.21 -3.81
N LYS A 92 -17.27 -2.52 -2.53
CA LYS A 92 -18.45 -2.00 -1.80
C LYS A 92 -18.34 -0.51 -1.46
N ARG A 93 -17.15 0.09 -1.62
CA ARG A 93 -16.86 1.49 -1.25
C ARG A 93 -16.91 2.34 -2.52
N GLU A 94 -18.03 3.04 -2.74
CA GLU A 94 -18.30 3.81 -3.97
C GLU A 94 -17.30 4.96 -4.24
N ASP A 95 -16.59 5.41 -3.21
CA ASP A 95 -15.59 6.47 -3.20
C ASP A 95 -14.16 5.96 -3.45
N VAL A 96 -13.96 4.65 -3.64
CA VAL A 96 -12.64 4.06 -3.92
C VAL A 96 -12.58 3.59 -5.37
N ILE A 97 -11.45 3.85 -6.02
CA ILE A 97 -11.17 3.37 -7.37
C ILE A 97 -9.83 2.64 -7.42
N PHE A 98 -9.77 1.59 -8.23
CA PHE A 98 -8.50 0.96 -8.60
C PHE A 98 -7.88 1.73 -9.77
N VAL A 99 -6.60 2.06 -9.63
CA VAL A 99 -5.81 2.73 -10.68
C VAL A 99 -4.44 2.09 -10.77
N THR A 100 -3.81 2.24 -11.92
CA THR A 100 -2.39 1.93 -12.07
C THR A 100 -1.53 2.99 -11.37
N LEU A 101 -0.29 2.62 -11.00
CA LEU A 101 0.68 3.58 -10.45
C LEU A 101 0.95 4.76 -11.41
N GLN A 102 0.94 4.49 -12.73
CA GLN A 102 1.08 5.52 -13.76
C GLN A 102 -0.07 6.53 -13.70
N GLU A 103 -1.32 6.06 -13.61
CA GLU A 103 -2.49 6.93 -13.50
C GLU A 103 -2.49 7.72 -12.20
N ALA A 104 -2.13 7.10 -11.07
CA ALA A 104 -1.98 7.77 -9.79
C ALA A 104 -0.95 8.91 -9.85
N SER A 105 0.24 8.64 -10.39
CA SER A 105 1.28 9.65 -10.63
C SER A 105 0.78 10.78 -11.54
N ASN A 106 0.07 10.46 -12.64
CA ASN A 106 -0.42 11.48 -13.56
C ASN A 106 -1.49 12.39 -12.92
N ARG A 107 -2.40 11.82 -12.10
CA ARG A 107 -3.41 12.58 -11.36
C ARG A 107 -2.76 13.53 -10.35
N TRP A 108 -1.83 13.01 -9.55
CA TRP A 108 -1.09 13.82 -8.58
C TRP A 108 -0.38 15.00 -9.27
N ARG A 109 0.30 14.75 -10.39
CA ARG A 109 0.97 15.80 -11.16
C ARG A 109 0.01 16.87 -11.68
N ALA A 110 -1.16 16.47 -12.19
CA ALA A 110 -2.16 17.41 -12.71
C ALA A 110 -2.66 18.36 -11.61
N GLU A 111 -2.83 17.86 -10.39
CA GLU A 111 -3.21 18.65 -9.22
C GLU A 111 -2.09 19.61 -8.78
N GLN A 112 -0.82 19.21 -8.90
CA GLN A 112 0.32 20.10 -8.58
C GLN A 112 0.50 21.25 -9.58
N THR A 113 0.05 21.08 -10.82
CA THR A 113 0.18 22.10 -11.89
C THR A 113 -0.95 23.12 -11.92
N SER A 114 -1.91 23.02 -11.01
CA SER A 114 -3.04 23.94 -10.92
C SER A 114 -2.66 25.18 -10.10
N ASP A 115 -2.06 26.15 -10.78
CA ASP A 115 -2.11 27.60 -10.46
C ASP A 115 -3.22 28.27 -11.31
#